data_AF-A0A949KQ11-F1
#
_entry.id   AF-A0A949KQ11-F1
#
_cell.length_a   1.000
_cell.length_b   1.000
_cell.length_c   1.000
_cell.angle_alpha   90.00
_cell.angle_beta   90.00
_cell.angle_gamma   90.00
#
_symmetry.space_group_name_H-M   'P 1'
#
loop_
_entity.id
_entity.type
_entity.pdbx_description
1 polymer ?
#
loop_
_entity_poly.entity_id
_entity_poly.type
_entity_poly.pdbx_seq_one_letter_code
_entity_poly.pdbx_strand_id
1 'polypeptide(L)' 'MLKQGDTLPDFKLPDQSGQEKTFKDLTGKKGLVLFVYSRDNTSG' A
#
# COMPACT_ATOMS: atom_id res chain seq x y z
N MET A 1 -2.00 -0.41 15.32
CA MET A 1 -2.41 0.90 14.75
C MET A 1 -1.14 1.67 14.43
N LEU A 2 -1.10 2.33 13.27
CA LEU A 2 -0.03 3.29 12.94
C LEU A 2 -0.43 4.68 13.42
N LYS A 3 0.52 5.45 13.91
CA LYS A 3 0.38 6.86 14.28
C LYS A 3 1.32 7.72 13.43
N GLN A 4 1.08 9.02 13.42
CA GLN A 4 1.95 9.96 12.72
C GLN A 4 3.40 9.82 13.21
N GLY A 5 4.33 9.75 12.27
CA GLY A 5 5.77 9.57 12.53
C GLY A 5 6.21 8.10 12.61
N ASP A 6 5.29 7.14 12.66
CA ASP A 6 5.66 5.73 12.53
C ASP A 6 6.18 5.43 11.12
N THR A 7 7.21 4.61 11.05
CA THR A 7 7.66 4.01 9.80
C THR A 7 6.60 3.02 9.31
N LEU A 8 6.31 3.02 8.01
CA LEU A 8 5.43 2.02 7.42
C LEU A 8 6.03 0.62 7.63
N PRO A 9 5.24 -0.38 8.06
CA PRO A 9 5.73 -1.75 8.17
C PRO A 9 6.26 -2.26 6.84
N ASP A 10 7.32 -3.06 6.88
CA ASP A 10 7.82 -3.74 5.69
C ASP A 10 6.75 -4.68 5.14
N PHE A 11 6.50 -4.57 3.84
CA PHE A 11 5.63 -5.47 3.11
C PHE A 11 6.28 -5.89 1.80
N LYS A 12 5.93 -7.11 1.40
CA LYS A 12 6.22 -7.66 0.08
C LYS A 12 4.97 -8.43 -0.32
N LEU A 13 4.17 -7.82 -1.17
CA LEU A 13 2.86 -8.33 -1.58
C LEU A 13 2.72 -8.27 -3.10
N PRO A 14 2.02 -9.23 -3.72
CA PRO A 14 1.74 -9.19 -5.14
C PRO A 14 0.76 -8.05 -5.47
N ASP A 15 1.00 -7.38 -6.59
CA ASP A 15 0.03 -6.48 -7.20
C ASP A 15 -1.04 -7.23 -8.01
N GLN A 16 -1.91 -6.49 -8.71
CA GLN A 16 -2.99 -7.06 -9.52
C GLN A 16 -2.50 -7.94 -10.70
N SER A 17 -1.22 -7.83 -11.07
CA SER A 17 -0.59 -8.68 -12.08
C SER A 17 0.17 -9.87 -11.49
N GLY A 18 0.18 -10.01 -10.17
CA GLY A 18 0.96 -11.02 -9.45
C GLY A 18 2.43 -10.64 -9.27
N GLN A 19 2.83 -9.41 -9.61
CA GLN A 19 4.21 -8.95 -9.42
C GLN A 19 4.41 -8.48 -7.98
N GLU A 20 5.43 -9.02 -7.31
CA GLU A 20 5.79 -8.60 -5.95
C GLU A 20 6.20 -7.13 -5.90
N LYS A 21 5.63 -6.39 -4.94
CA LYS A 21 5.91 -4.97 -4.69
C LYS A 21 6.29 -4.75 -3.24
N THR A 22 7.26 -3.86 -3.04
CA THR A 22 7.63 -3.31 -1.73
C THR A 22 7.29 -1.82 -1.64
N PHE A 23 7.35 -1.25 -0.44
CA PHE A 23 7.15 0.20 -0.25
C PHE A 23 8.08 1.05 -1.13
N LYS A 24 9.35 0.63 -1.28
CA LYS A 24 10.34 1.36 -2.08
C LYS A 24 9.98 1.38 -3.56
N ASP A 25 9.37 0.32 -4.07
CA ASP A 25 8.96 0.22 -5.47
C ASP A 25 7.75 1.12 -5.79
N LEU A 26 6.91 1.41 -4.78
CA LEU A 26 5.69 2.21 -4.92
C LEU A 26 5.90 3.70 -4.61
N THR A 27 6.94 4.06 -3.86
CA THR A 27 7.13 5.43 -3.37
C THR A 27 7.89 6.31 -4.36
N GLY A 28 7.29 7.44 -4.75
CA GLY A 28 7.93 8.43 -5.63
C GLY A 28 8.49 9.65 -4.88
N LYS A 29 8.98 10.65 -5.62
CA LYS A 29 9.53 11.92 -5.07
C LYS A 29 8.56 12.69 -4.17
N LYS A 30 7.26 12.54 -4.39
CA LYS A 30 6.19 13.21 -3.63
C LYS A 30 5.57 12.31 -2.55
N GLY A 31 6.12 11.12 -2.33
CA GLY A 31 5.58 10.12 -1.40
C GLY A 31 4.59 9.16 -2.06
N LEU A 32 3.77 8.54 -1.21
CA LEU A 32 2.78 7.51 -1.56
C LEU A 32 1.49 7.77 -0.78
N VAL A 33 0.35 7.57 -1.44
CA VAL A 33 -0.96 7.49 -0.77
C VAL A 33 -1.41 6.03 -0.83
N LEU A 34 -1.58 5.39 0.32
CA LEU A 34 -2.07 4.02 0.44
C LEU A 34 -3.49 4.04 1.03
N PHE A 35 -4.41 3.37 0.34
CA PHE A 35 -5.80 3.25 0.76
C PHE A 35 -6.20 1.77 0.76
N VAL A 36 -6.93 1.36 1.80
CA VAL A 36 -7.43 -0.01 1.96
C VAL A 36 -8.95 0.04 1.95
N TYR A 37 -9.57 -0.84 1.18
CA TYR A 37 -11.02 -0.97 1.07
C TYR A 37 -11.44 -2.42 1.31
N SER A 38 -12.70 -2.63 1.69
CA SER A 38 -13.18 -3.92 2.19
C SER A 38 -13.25 -5.01 1.12
N ARG A 39 -13.81 -4.69 -0.06
CA ARG A 39 -13.97 -5.64 -1.17
C ARG A 39 -14.23 -4.91 -2.49
N ASP A 40 -13.74 -5.50 -3.58
CA ASP A 40 -14.05 -5.05 -4.94
C ASP A 40 -15.56 -5.11 -5.25
N ASN A 41 -16.00 -4.24 -6.15
CA ASN A 41 -17.36 -4.25 -6.73
C ASN A 41 -18.50 -4.21 -5.70
N THR A 42 -18.29 -3.50 -4.58
CA THR A 42 -19.33 -3.24 -3.58
C THR A 42 -19.70 -1.77 -3.58
N SER A 43 -20.97 -1.45 -3.31
CA SER A 43 -21.47 -0.07 -3.28
C SER A 43 -20.93 0.77 -2.11
N GLY A 44 -20.21 0.13 -1.19
CA GLY A 44 -20.00 0.65 0.16
C GLY A 44 -21.18 0.32 1.06
#